data_AF-A0A7I8LAH4-F1
#
_entry.id   AF-A0A7I8LAH4-F1
#
_cell.length_a   1.000
_cell.length_b   1.000
_cell.length_c   1.000
_cell.angle_alpha   90.00
_cell.angle_beta   90.00
_cell.angle_gamma   90.00
#
_symmetry.space_group_name_H-M   'P 1'
#
loop_
_entity.id
_entity.type
_entity.pdbx_description
1 polymer ?
#
loop_
_entity_poly.entity_id
_entity_poly.type
_entity_poly.pdbx_seq_one_letter_code
_entity_poly.pdbx_strand_id
1 'polypeptide(L)'
;MGFYLFGFSGKKGIGSSGKRLHYKGTHFHRVVTGFMIQGGDIVRGDGTGSDSIYGRNFSDENFKLKHSQAGIVSMVNFGPDSNGSQFFITTVKTSWLDGEHVVFGKVIDGMDTVFTIEAAAGTYRGNPRRKAVITDSGEIPRANWEDHNPS
;
A
#
# COMPACT_ATOMS: atom_id res chain seq x y z
N MET A 1 -1.19 6.90 13.07
CA MET A 1 -0.87 7.10 11.64
C MET A 1 -2.09 6.81 10.80
N GLY A 2 -2.58 7.81 10.05
CA GLY A 2 -3.65 7.63 9.08
C GLY A 2 -3.06 7.28 7.72
N PHE A 3 -3.36 6.08 7.21
CA PHE A 3 -3.06 5.73 5.81
C PHE A 3 -4.31 5.97 4.96
N TYR A 4 -4.20 6.77 3.93
CA TYR A 4 -5.29 7.10 3.02
C TYR A 4 -5.11 6.32 1.72
N LEU A 5 -5.72 5.14 1.65
CA LEU A 5 -5.71 4.30 0.46
C LEU A 5 -7.14 4.11 -0.04
N PHE A 6 -7.34 4.39 -1.32
CA PHE A 6 -8.65 4.37 -1.96
C PHE A 6 -9.29 2.98 -1.87
N GLY A 7 -10.56 2.89 -1.48
CA GLY A 7 -11.35 1.65 -1.54
C GLY A 7 -11.50 0.85 -0.24
N PHE A 8 -10.66 1.05 0.78
CA PHE A 8 -10.71 0.28 2.05
C PHE A 8 -11.03 1.14 3.27
N SER A 9 -11.96 2.09 3.12
CA SER A 9 -12.55 2.87 4.22
C SER A 9 -13.58 2.09 5.05
N GLY A 10 -13.77 0.79 4.79
CA GLY A 10 -14.68 -0.09 5.55
C GLY A 10 -16.15 0.02 5.16
N LYS A 11 -16.48 0.96 4.26
CA LYS A 11 -17.85 1.19 3.77
C LYS A 11 -18.46 -0.04 3.08
N LYS A 12 -17.63 -0.93 2.51
CA LYS A 12 -18.08 -2.18 1.87
C LYS A 12 -18.30 -3.36 2.84
N GLY A 13 -18.02 -3.21 4.13
CA GLY A 13 -18.30 -4.26 5.13
C GLY A 13 -17.31 -5.44 5.09
N ILE A 14 -17.85 -6.67 4.99
CA ILE A 14 -17.10 -7.93 5.06
C ILE A 14 -16.82 -8.42 3.63
N GLY A 15 -15.56 -8.78 3.35
CA GLY A 15 -15.12 -9.33 2.07
C GLY A 15 -15.38 -10.82 1.89
N SER A 16 -14.97 -11.36 0.74
CA SER A 16 -15.12 -12.77 0.40
C SER A 16 -14.38 -13.71 1.36
N SER A 17 -13.31 -13.20 1.98
CA SER A 17 -12.52 -13.90 3.01
C SER A 17 -13.17 -13.93 4.40
N GLY A 18 -14.34 -13.31 4.57
CA GLY A 18 -14.99 -13.16 5.88
C GLY A 18 -14.33 -12.12 6.78
N LYS A 19 -13.36 -11.35 6.26
CA LYS A 19 -12.67 -10.28 6.98
C LYS A 19 -13.21 -8.91 6.58
N ARG A 20 -13.05 -7.92 7.47
CA ARG A 20 -13.43 -6.53 7.15
C ARG A 20 -12.51 -5.98 6.07
N LEU A 21 -13.09 -5.35 5.06
CA LEU A 21 -12.34 -4.66 4.00
C LEU A 21 -11.85 -3.30 4.52
N HIS A 22 -10.86 -3.32 5.41
CA HIS A 22 -10.32 -2.13 6.06
C HIS A 22 -8.83 -2.28 6.42
N TYR A 23 -8.03 -1.21 6.28
CA TYR A 23 -6.59 -1.25 6.57
C TYR A 23 -6.23 -0.99 8.04
N LYS A 24 -7.07 -0.31 8.82
CA LYS A 24 -6.88 -0.19 10.29
C LYS A 24 -6.63 -1.55 10.94
N GLY A 25 -5.57 -1.61 11.74
CA GLY A 25 -5.11 -2.80 12.44
C GLY A 25 -4.18 -3.69 11.61
N THR A 26 -4.09 -3.49 10.28
CA THR A 26 -3.07 -4.15 9.46
C THR A 26 -1.70 -3.53 9.71
N HIS A 27 -0.66 -4.19 9.22
CA HIS A 27 0.72 -3.76 9.41
C HIS A 27 1.53 -3.93 8.13
N PHE A 28 2.68 -3.29 8.08
CA PHE A 28 3.67 -3.53 7.04
C PHE A 28 4.36 -4.86 7.34
N HIS A 29 3.93 -5.91 6.65
CA HIS A 29 4.45 -7.27 6.82
C HIS A 29 5.77 -7.48 6.08
N ARG A 30 6.15 -6.59 5.15
CA ARG A 30 7.44 -6.63 4.46
C ARG A 30 8.03 -5.23 4.27
N VAL A 31 9.26 -5.00 4.73
CA VAL A 31 9.96 -3.71 4.68
C VAL A 31 11.40 -3.96 4.23
N VAL A 32 11.72 -3.55 3.00
CA VAL A 32 13.06 -3.75 2.40
C VAL A 32 13.79 -2.42 2.30
N THR A 33 14.90 -2.29 3.03
CA THR A 33 15.72 -1.07 3.04
C THR A 33 16.31 -0.77 1.67
N GLY A 34 16.18 0.48 1.21
CA GLY A 34 16.59 0.94 -0.10
C GLY A 34 15.66 0.47 -1.23
N PHE A 35 14.43 0.09 -0.92
CA PHE A 35 13.49 -0.41 -1.92
C PHE A 35 12.05 0.04 -1.68
N MET A 36 11.35 -0.54 -0.70
CA MET A 36 9.93 -0.31 -0.48
C MET A 36 9.44 -0.81 0.89
N ILE A 37 8.28 -0.31 1.29
CA ILE A 37 7.47 -0.85 2.39
C ILE A 37 6.17 -1.42 1.84
N GLN A 38 5.82 -2.65 2.22
CA GLN A 38 4.67 -3.39 1.73
C GLN A 38 3.75 -3.75 2.90
N GLY A 39 2.46 -3.53 2.68
CA GLY A 39 1.39 -3.80 3.64
C GLY A 39 0.10 -4.18 2.93
N GLY A 40 -1.01 -4.06 3.65
CA GLY A 40 -2.34 -4.25 3.07
C GLY A 40 -2.80 -5.71 2.99
N ASP A 41 -2.12 -6.66 3.61
CA ASP A 41 -2.71 -7.97 3.85
C ASP A 41 -3.76 -7.87 4.97
N ILE A 42 -5.02 -7.68 4.57
CA ILE A 42 -6.18 -7.55 5.47
C ILE A 42 -6.71 -8.90 5.98
N VAL A 43 -6.19 -10.02 5.46
CA VAL A 43 -6.74 -11.35 5.72
C VAL A 43 -5.92 -12.11 6.76
N ARG A 44 -4.60 -12.17 6.55
CA ARG A 44 -3.65 -12.95 7.37
C ARG A 44 -2.57 -12.07 8.00
N GLY A 45 -2.21 -10.98 7.33
CA GLY A 45 -1.16 -10.06 7.78
C GLY A 45 0.26 -10.62 7.61
N ASP A 46 0.47 -11.66 6.82
CA ASP A 46 1.78 -12.27 6.59
C ASP A 46 2.26 -12.15 5.13
N GLY A 47 1.43 -11.55 4.27
CA GLY A 47 1.68 -11.38 2.85
C GLY A 47 1.14 -12.50 2.00
N THR A 48 0.55 -13.55 2.57
CA THR A 48 -0.13 -14.62 1.82
C THR A 48 -1.63 -14.40 1.69
N GLY A 49 -2.19 -13.43 2.41
CA GLY A 49 -3.58 -13.04 2.34
C GLY A 49 -3.83 -11.88 1.38
N SER A 50 -4.91 -11.97 0.62
CA SER A 50 -5.41 -10.87 -0.18
C SER A 50 -6.91 -11.06 -0.39
N ASP A 51 -7.64 -9.95 -0.37
CA ASP A 51 -9.06 -9.87 -0.71
C ASP A 51 -9.31 -8.46 -1.30
N SER A 52 -10.35 -8.30 -2.09
CA SER A 52 -10.64 -7.02 -2.75
C SER A 52 -12.10 -6.64 -2.60
N ILE A 53 -12.39 -5.36 -2.85
CA ILE A 53 -13.76 -4.86 -2.90
C ILE A 53 -14.57 -5.39 -4.10
N TYR A 54 -13.92 -6.11 -5.02
CA TYR A 54 -14.51 -6.69 -6.22
C TYR A 54 -14.60 -8.23 -6.15
N GLY A 55 -14.23 -8.84 -5.02
CA GLY A 55 -14.07 -10.29 -4.86
C GLY A 55 -12.62 -10.63 -4.53
N ARG A 56 -12.13 -11.81 -4.94
CA ARG A 56 -10.81 -12.28 -4.52
C ARG A 56 -9.65 -11.47 -5.13
N ASN A 57 -9.68 -11.26 -6.45
CA ASN A 57 -8.67 -10.54 -7.20
C ASN A 57 -9.32 -9.69 -8.31
N PHE A 58 -8.55 -8.75 -8.89
CA PHE A 58 -8.95 -7.97 -10.05
C PHE A 58 -7.79 -7.72 -11.03
N SER A 59 -8.14 -7.42 -12.29
CA SER A 59 -7.21 -7.23 -13.40
C SER A 59 -6.32 -6.00 -13.28
N ASP A 60 -5.19 -6.02 -13.99
CA ASP A 60 -4.30 -4.86 -14.11
C ASP A 60 -4.98 -3.76 -14.95
N GLU A 61 -5.19 -2.57 -14.36
CA GLU A 61 -5.94 -1.51 -15.06
C GLU A 61 -5.14 -0.89 -16.21
N ASN A 62 -3.90 -0.44 -15.94
CA ASN A 62 -2.95 0.04 -16.94
C ASN A 62 -1.54 0.21 -16.34
N PHE A 63 -0.51 0.26 -17.20
CA PHE A 63 0.89 0.50 -16.81
C PHE A 63 1.43 1.85 -17.32
N LYS A 64 0.57 2.86 -17.43
CA LYS A 64 0.94 4.20 -17.95
C LYS A 64 1.84 4.94 -16.97
N LEU A 65 1.50 4.87 -15.68
CA LEU A 65 2.29 5.45 -14.61
C LEU A 65 3.52 4.58 -14.31
N LYS A 66 4.62 5.23 -13.93
CA LYS A 66 5.94 4.61 -13.74
C LYS A 66 6.42 4.81 -12.31
N HIS A 67 7.27 3.91 -11.84
CA HIS A 67 7.92 3.98 -10.53
C HIS A 67 9.13 4.91 -10.58
N SER A 68 8.87 6.17 -10.94
CA SER A 68 9.89 7.16 -11.32
C SER A 68 10.65 7.78 -10.14
N GLN A 69 10.15 7.63 -8.91
CA GLN A 69 10.70 8.25 -7.70
C GLN A 69 10.27 7.49 -6.43
N ALA A 70 10.77 7.94 -5.27
CA ALA A 70 10.27 7.52 -3.97
C ALA A 70 8.83 8.03 -3.73
N GLY A 71 8.09 7.34 -2.88
CA GLY A 71 6.72 7.68 -2.51
C GLY A 71 5.67 7.24 -3.52
N ILE A 72 6.02 6.41 -4.51
CA ILE A 72 5.04 5.85 -5.45
C ILE A 72 4.29 4.72 -4.75
N VAL A 73 2.96 4.76 -4.85
CA VAL A 73 2.06 3.74 -4.29
C VAL A 73 1.57 2.82 -5.40
N SER A 74 1.79 1.53 -5.23
CA SER A 74 1.62 0.53 -6.29
C SER A 74 1.07 -0.79 -5.75
N MET A 75 0.38 -1.53 -6.62
CA MET A 75 -0.28 -2.79 -6.26
C MET A 75 0.70 -3.94 -6.18
N VAL A 76 0.54 -4.79 -5.16
CA VAL A 76 1.18 -6.10 -5.13
C VAL A 76 0.28 -7.08 -5.89
N ASN A 77 0.90 -7.92 -6.71
CA ASN A 77 0.25 -9.03 -7.40
C ASN A 77 1.09 -10.31 -7.24
N PHE A 78 0.50 -11.45 -7.60
CA PHE A 78 1.13 -12.78 -7.65
C PHE A 78 1.18 -13.30 -9.10
N GLY A 79 1.39 -12.38 -10.04
CA GLY A 79 1.26 -12.61 -11.49
C GLY A 79 0.24 -11.66 -12.13
N PRO A 80 0.10 -11.68 -13.48
CA PRO A 80 -0.84 -10.84 -14.19
C PRO A 80 -2.27 -10.96 -13.65
N ASP A 81 -2.99 -9.85 -13.59
CA ASP A 81 -4.41 -9.77 -13.22
C ASP A 81 -4.77 -10.33 -11.84
N SER A 82 -3.83 -10.27 -10.89
CA SER A 82 -4.00 -10.84 -9.55
C SER A 82 -3.96 -9.82 -8.42
N ASN A 83 -4.33 -8.57 -8.71
CA ASN A 83 -4.37 -7.49 -7.72
C ASN A 83 -5.43 -7.78 -6.64
N GLY A 84 -5.18 -7.32 -5.41
CA GLY A 84 -6.16 -7.41 -4.31
C GLY A 84 -6.03 -6.25 -3.33
N SER A 85 -5.76 -6.51 -2.06
CA SER A 85 -5.62 -5.44 -1.03
C SER A 85 -4.18 -5.06 -0.73
N GLN A 86 -3.21 -5.90 -1.10
CA GLN A 86 -1.81 -5.61 -0.81
C GLN A 86 -1.26 -4.50 -1.71
N PHE A 87 -0.49 -3.62 -1.11
CA PHE A 87 0.17 -2.49 -1.77
C PHE A 87 1.58 -2.32 -1.25
N PHE A 88 2.39 -1.58 -1.99
CA PHE A 88 3.69 -1.10 -1.52
C PHE A 88 3.89 0.38 -1.80
N ILE A 89 4.77 1.00 -1.01
CA ILE A 89 5.22 2.38 -1.17
C ILE A 89 6.74 2.33 -1.42
N THR A 90 7.19 2.89 -2.52
CA THR A 90 8.62 2.94 -2.86
C THR A 90 9.37 3.92 -1.97
N THR A 91 10.61 3.58 -1.59
CA THR A 91 11.53 4.50 -0.87
C THR A 91 12.63 5.04 -1.78
N VAL A 92 12.74 4.48 -2.98
CA VAL A 92 13.64 4.91 -4.06
C VAL A 92 12.92 4.84 -5.41
N LYS A 93 13.55 5.29 -6.49
CA LYS A 93 13.09 5.01 -7.86
C LYS A 93 13.26 3.51 -8.16
N THR A 94 12.22 2.86 -8.67
CA THR A 94 12.20 1.40 -8.92
C THR A 94 11.68 1.08 -10.32
N SER A 95 12.31 1.65 -11.35
CA SER A 95 11.84 1.52 -12.75
C SER A 95 11.82 0.08 -13.29
N TRP A 96 12.49 -0.86 -12.63
CA TRP A 96 12.41 -2.28 -12.97
C TRP A 96 11.05 -2.91 -12.67
N LEU A 97 10.16 -2.24 -11.91
CA LEU A 97 8.79 -2.70 -11.65
C LEU A 97 7.78 -2.18 -12.70
N ASP A 98 8.22 -1.37 -13.65
CA ASP A 98 7.35 -0.76 -14.66
C ASP A 98 6.81 -1.83 -15.62
N GLY A 99 5.49 -1.87 -15.77
CA GLY A 99 4.84 -2.89 -16.61
C GLY A 99 4.49 -4.19 -15.88
N GLU A 100 4.96 -4.35 -14.64
CA GLU A 100 4.66 -5.52 -13.80
C GLU A 100 3.70 -5.17 -12.65
N HIS A 101 3.82 -3.96 -12.09
CA HIS A 101 3.01 -3.48 -10.99
C HIS A 101 2.24 -2.21 -11.35
N VAL A 102 0.94 -2.21 -11.08
CA VAL A 102 0.06 -1.06 -11.36
C VAL A 102 0.29 0.03 -10.32
N VAL A 103 0.83 1.16 -10.78
CA VAL A 103 0.91 2.39 -9.98
C VAL A 103 -0.46 3.07 -9.98
N PHE A 104 -0.97 3.37 -8.79
CA PHE A 104 -2.30 4.00 -8.62
C PHE A 104 -2.27 5.25 -7.72
N GLY A 105 -1.12 5.61 -7.17
CA GLY A 105 -1.01 6.81 -6.34
C GLY A 105 0.41 7.23 -6.02
N LYS A 106 0.53 8.33 -5.28
CA LYS A 106 1.77 8.80 -4.67
C LYS A 106 1.49 9.34 -3.27
N VAL A 107 2.46 9.23 -2.39
CA VAL A 107 2.45 9.91 -1.09
C VAL A 107 2.60 11.40 -1.35
N ILE A 108 1.64 12.19 -0.87
CA ILE A 108 1.63 13.65 -0.99
C ILE A 108 2.11 14.34 0.28
N ASP A 109 1.94 13.69 1.43
CA ASP A 109 2.39 14.14 2.74
C ASP A 109 2.77 12.92 3.60
N GLY A 110 3.70 13.09 4.53
CA GLY A 110 4.16 12.02 5.42
C GLY A 110 5.22 11.09 4.83
N MET A 111 6.03 11.54 3.86
CA MET A 111 7.15 10.73 3.34
C MET A 111 8.25 10.47 4.39
N ASP A 112 8.46 11.41 5.31
CA ASP A 112 9.32 11.25 6.48
C ASP A 112 8.91 10.04 7.34
N THR A 113 7.61 9.79 7.45
CA THR A 113 7.07 8.61 8.12
C THR A 113 7.42 7.33 7.38
N VAL A 114 7.28 7.32 6.06
CA VAL A 114 7.64 6.16 5.22
C VAL A 114 9.11 5.82 5.43
N PHE A 115 10.00 6.82 5.42
CA PHE A 115 11.41 6.63 5.70
C PHE A 115 11.69 6.21 7.15
N THR A 116 10.92 6.72 8.12
CA THR A 116 11.03 6.30 9.52
C THR A 116 10.67 4.83 9.69
N ILE A 117 9.62 4.36 9.01
CA ILE A 117 9.24 2.93 8.99
C ILE A 117 10.36 2.10 8.36
N GLU A 118 10.88 2.52 7.21
CA GLU A 118 11.99 1.84 6.53
C GLU A 118 13.25 1.76 7.42
N ALA A 119 13.65 2.86 8.05
CA ALA A 119 14.83 2.91 8.91
C ALA A 119 14.67 2.07 10.18
N ALA A 120 13.49 2.11 10.81
CA ALA A 120 13.25 1.41 12.07
C ALA A 120 12.96 -0.08 11.90
N ALA A 121 12.32 -0.47 10.80
CA ALA A 121 11.84 -1.84 10.59
C ALA A 121 12.55 -2.57 9.44
N GLY A 122 13.22 -1.87 8.53
CA GLY A 122 13.74 -2.43 7.30
C GLY A 122 14.82 -3.49 7.49
N THR A 123 14.81 -4.48 6.60
CA THR A 123 15.87 -5.47 6.46
C THR A 123 16.13 -5.76 4.99
N TYR A 124 17.29 -6.35 4.68
CA TYR A 124 17.58 -6.80 3.32
C TYR A 124 16.61 -7.87 2.81
N ARG A 125 16.12 -8.75 3.70
CA ARG A 125 15.20 -9.85 3.34
C ARG A 125 13.73 -9.46 3.35
N GLY A 126 13.40 -8.26 3.83
CA GLY A 126 12.04 -7.76 3.93
C GLY A 126 11.31 -8.11 5.22
N ASN A 127 11.77 -9.09 6.01
CA ASN A 127 11.15 -9.39 7.31
C ASN A 127 11.39 -8.22 8.29
N PRO A 128 10.34 -7.55 8.80
CA PRO A 128 10.52 -6.34 9.59
C PRO A 128 11.16 -6.61 10.97
N ARG A 129 12.12 -5.78 11.39
CA ARG A 129 12.70 -5.81 12.75
C ARG A 129 11.73 -5.36 13.83
N ARG A 130 10.77 -4.51 13.45
CA ARG A 130 9.76 -3.92 14.31
C ARG A 130 8.43 -3.91 13.58
N LYS A 131 7.34 -4.10 14.32
CA LYS A 131 6.00 -4.06 13.74
C LYS A 131 5.58 -2.60 13.52
N ALA A 132 5.27 -2.24 12.27
CA ALA A 132 4.71 -0.94 11.91
C ALA A 132 3.21 -1.11 11.56
N VAL A 133 2.33 -0.61 12.40
CA VAL A 133 0.87 -0.85 12.33
C VAL A 133 0.14 0.38 11.80
N ILE A 134 -0.83 0.16 10.91
CA ILE A 134 -1.80 1.15 10.47
C ILE A 134 -2.84 1.30 11.59
N THR A 135 -2.62 2.25 12.49
CA THR A 135 -3.52 2.44 13.65
C THR A 135 -4.87 3.02 13.26
N ASP A 136 -4.95 3.73 12.14
CA ASP A 136 -6.19 4.22 11.54
C ASP A 136 -6.04 4.45 10.03
N SER A 137 -7.15 4.50 9.30
CA SER A 137 -7.16 4.74 7.86
C SER A 137 -8.50 5.33 7.43
N GLY A 138 -8.51 6.14 6.37
CA GLY A 138 -9.74 6.79 5.91
C GLY A 138 -9.61 7.39 4.52
N GLU A 139 -10.53 8.30 4.20
CA GLU A 139 -10.55 9.10 2.97
C GLU A 139 -10.53 10.58 3.36
N ILE A 140 -9.68 11.38 2.72
CA ILE A 140 -9.73 12.85 2.86
C ILE A 140 -10.77 13.38 1.85
N PRO A 141 -11.80 14.12 2.28
CA PRO A 141 -12.80 14.69 1.38
C PRO A 141 -12.15 15.59 0.32
N ARG A 142 -12.70 15.59 -0.90
CA ARG A 142 -12.18 16.37 -2.05
C ARG A 142 -11.98 17.85 -1.82
N ALA A 143 -12.83 18.44 -0.99
CA ALA A 143 -12.72 19.84 -0.63
C ALA A 143 -11.43 20.19 0.12
N ASN A 144 -10.77 19.22 0.76
CA ASN A 144 -9.64 19.47 1.68
C ASN A 144 -8.29 19.05 1.06
N TRP A 145 -8.23 18.87 -0.26
CA TRP A 145 -7.01 18.43 -0.95
C TRP A 145 -6.04 19.60 -1.20
N GLU A 146 -6.56 20.81 -1.34
CA GLU A 146 -5.81 22.01 -1.73
C GLU A 146 -5.01 22.62 -0.56
N ASP A 147 -5.44 22.42 0.69
CA ASP A 147 -4.76 22.95 1.89
C ASP A 147 -3.41 22.26 2.19
N HIS A 148 -3.09 21.16 1.52
CA HIS A 148 -1.91 20.32 1.80
C HIS A 148 -0.86 20.27 0.68
N ASN A 149 -0.99 21.10 -0.36
CA ASN A 149 -0.02 21.15 -1.44
C ASN A 149 0.68 22.52 -1.43
N PRO A 150 1.89 22.66 -0.82
CA PRO A 150 2.62 23.90 -0.96
C PRO A 150 2.99 24.07 -2.44
N SER A 151 2.71 25.26 -2.95
CA SER A 151 3.05 25.75 -4.30
C SER A 151 4.47 25.45 -4.72
#